data_AF-A0A9E4S9G8-F1
#
_entry.id   AF-A0A9E4S9G8-F1
#
_cell.length_a   1.000
_cell.length_b   1.000
_cell.length_c   1.000
_cell.angle_alpha   90.00
_cell.angle_beta   90.00
_cell.angle_gamma   90.00
#
_symmetry.space_group_name_H-M   'P 1'
#
loop_
_entity.id
_entity.type
_entity.pdbx_description
1 polymer ?
#
loop_
_entity_poly.entity_id
_entity_poly.type
_entity_poly.pdbx_seq_one_letter_code
_entity_poly.pdbx_strand_id
1 'polypeptide(L)'
;MPDSTPGYAKNIVGRALRAKVDPEPKPREKKQIWEFFHSECAFCGTVLIPGSGAGHIDHLVAHSRGGSNHISNRVLACRTCDSVEKLDSDWQKFLVKKNPDKKQLARRRNRIEQWTSMNGPAPSFDSDLILREKSRLDSAIDAAVDRINRSKE
;
A
#
# COMPACT_ATOMS: atom_id res chain seq x y z
N MET A 1 -18.69 4.94 3.46
CA MET A 1 -17.49 5.25 4.26
C MET A 1 -17.47 4.30 5.44
N PRO A 2 -16.31 3.84 5.92
CA PRO A 2 -16.26 3.04 7.14
C PRO A 2 -16.85 3.82 8.32
N ASP A 3 -17.39 3.11 9.30
CA ASP A 3 -17.97 3.71 10.49
C ASP A 3 -16.93 4.51 11.26
N SER A 4 -17.35 5.66 11.80
CA SER A 4 -16.49 6.54 12.59
C SER A 4 -16.23 5.92 13.97
N THR A 5 -15.24 5.04 14.03
CA THR A 5 -14.80 4.34 15.24
C THR A 5 -13.47 4.90 15.77
N PRO A 6 -13.15 4.73 17.06
CA PRO A 6 -11.83 5.07 17.59
C PRO A 6 -10.70 4.36 16.84
N GLY A 7 -10.91 3.10 16.45
CA GLY A 7 -9.96 2.35 15.62
C GLY A 7 -9.72 3.00 14.25
N TYR A 8 -10.79 3.48 13.59
CA TYR A 8 -10.65 4.22 12.34
C TYR A 8 -9.89 5.55 12.54
N ALA A 9 -10.16 6.29 13.62
CA ALA A 9 -9.43 7.52 13.95
C ALA A 9 -7.93 7.27 14.15
N LYS A 10 -7.56 6.26 14.94
CA LYS A 10 -6.16 5.82 15.14
C LYS A 10 -5.47 5.47 13.82
N ASN A 11 -6.18 4.77 12.93
CA ASN A 11 -5.67 4.42 11.60
C ASN A 11 -5.41 5.67 10.74
N ILE A 12 -6.32 6.64 10.73
CA ILE A 12 -6.15 7.90 10.00
C ILE A 12 -4.96 8.71 10.55
N VAL A 13 -4.85 8.83 11.87
CA VAL A 13 -3.72 9.52 12.53
C VAL A 13 -2.39 8.85 12.19
N GLY A 14 -2.31 7.52 12.28
CA GLY A 14 -1.10 6.78 11.91
C GLY A 14 -0.69 7.00 10.45
N ARG A 15 -1.65 7.00 9.51
CA ARG A 15 -1.38 7.32 8.10
C ARG A 15 -0.90 8.76 7.91
N ALA A 16 -1.49 9.72 8.62
CA ALA A 16 -1.12 11.13 8.54
C ALA A 16 0.32 11.38 9.03
N LEU A 17 0.73 10.75 10.15
CA LEU A 17 2.11 10.83 10.63
C LEU A 17 3.09 10.26 9.62
N ARG A 18 2.82 9.06 9.11
CA ARG A 18 3.70 8.41 8.13
C ARG A 18 3.85 9.23 6.86
N ALA A 19 2.77 9.82 6.34
CA ALA A 19 2.80 10.63 5.13
C ALA A 19 3.73 11.85 5.21
N LYS A 20 4.17 12.27 6.40
CA LYS A 20 5.17 13.35 6.56
C LYS A 20 6.58 12.93 6.19
N VAL A 21 6.92 11.66 6.37
CA VAL A 21 8.28 11.13 6.12
C VAL A 21 8.32 10.16 4.95
N ASP A 22 7.17 9.56 4.63
CA ASP A 22 6.97 8.58 3.57
C ASP A 22 5.71 8.98 2.78
N PRO A 23 5.75 10.06 1.98
CA PRO A 23 4.59 10.60 1.29
C PRO A 23 4.12 9.68 0.16
N GLU A 24 2.82 9.70 -0.14
CA GLU A 24 2.26 8.98 -1.29
C GLU A 24 2.90 9.42 -2.61
N PRO A 25 2.98 8.52 -3.63
CA PRO A 25 3.49 8.86 -4.95
C PRO A 25 2.80 10.10 -5.53
N LYS A 26 3.60 11.04 -6.04
CA LYS A 26 3.13 12.25 -6.71
C LYS A 26 2.42 11.89 -8.03
N PRO A 27 1.57 12.79 -8.59
CA PRO A 27 0.91 12.52 -9.87
C PRO A 27 1.85 12.10 -11.00
N ARG A 28 3.06 12.68 -11.06
CA ARG A 28 4.11 12.29 -12.00
C ARG A 28 4.55 10.84 -11.83
N GLU A 29 4.79 10.40 -10.59
CA GLU A 29 5.21 9.03 -10.26
C GLU A 29 4.09 8.04 -10.56
N LYS A 30 2.84 8.41 -10.25
CA LYS A 30 1.66 7.63 -10.65
C LYS A 30 1.61 7.42 -12.16
N LYS A 31 1.84 8.47 -12.95
CA LYS A 31 1.92 8.38 -14.41
C LYS A 31 3.03 7.44 -14.87
N GLN A 32 4.21 7.53 -14.26
CA GLN A 32 5.35 6.65 -14.58
C GLN A 32 5.03 5.17 -14.31
N ILE A 33 4.33 4.86 -13.22
CA ILE A 33 3.86 3.49 -12.93
C ILE A 33 2.94 3.00 -14.06
N TRP A 34 1.94 3.80 -14.46
CA TRP A 34 1.02 3.43 -15.54
C TRP A 34 1.73 3.19 -16.88
N GLU A 35 2.66 4.09 -17.25
CA GLU A 35 3.44 3.99 -18.47
C GLU A 35 4.35 2.76 -18.46
N PHE A 36 5.07 2.53 -17.35
CA PHE A 36 5.98 1.40 -17.22
C PHE A 36 5.24 0.06 -17.26
N PHE A 37 4.08 -0.06 -16.64
CA PHE A 37 3.31 -1.30 -16.70
C PHE A 37 2.43 -1.40 -17.95
N HIS A 38 2.55 -0.48 -18.92
CA HIS A 38 1.79 -0.46 -20.17
C HIS A 38 0.28 -0.58 -19.96
N SER A 39 -0.23 0.05 -18.89
CA SER A 39 -1.63 -0.07 -18.48
C SER A 39 -2.10 -1.52 -18.29
N GLU A 40 -1.21 -2.44 -17.91
CA GLU A 40 -1.55 -3.81 -17.54
C GLU A 40 -1.32 -4.04 -16.04
N CYS A 41 -2.18 -4.86 -15.43
CA CYS A 41 -1.96 -5.32 -14.07
C CYS A 41 -0.64 -6.10 -13.97
N ALA A 42 0.25 -5.66 -13.09
CA ALA A 42 1.56 -6.29 -12.85
C ALA A 42 1.44 -7.77 -12.44
N PHE A 43 0.33 -8.16 -11.79
CA PHE A 43 0.13 -9.51 -11.29
C PHE A 43 -0.54 -10.46 -12.28
N CYS A 44 -1.55 -10.01 -13.03
CA CYS A 44 -2.34 -10.87 -13.92
C CYS A 44 -2.34 -10.46 -15.39
N GLY A 45 -1.80 -9.29 -15.74
CA GLY A 45 -1.73 -8.77 -17.11
C GLY A 45 -3.07 -8.31 -17.69
N THR A 46 -4.13 -8.20 -16.87
CA THR A 46 -5.38 -7.57 -17.32
C THR A 46 -5.11 -6.14 -17.74
N VAL A 47 -5.58 -5.76 -18.93
CA VAL A 47 -5.51 -4.38 -19.44
C VAL A 47 -6.43 -3.48 -18.61
N LEU A 48 -5.94 -2.30 -18.27
CA LEU A 48 -6.57 -1.32 -17.39
C LEU A 48 -6.69 0.00 -18.13
N ILE A 49 -7.78 0.72 -17.88
CA ILE A 49 -8.04 2.01 -18.52
C ILE A 49 -7.74 3.12 -17.49
N PRO A 50 -6.80 4.04 -17.75
CA PRO A 50 -6.56 5.18 -16.88
C PRO A 50 -7.84 5.97 -16.60
N GLY A 51 -8.07 6.38 -15.35
CA GLY A 51 -9.24 7.17 -14.94
C GLY A 51 -10.56 6.39 -14.78
N SER A 52 -10.64 5.13 -15.22
CA SER A 52 -11.84 4.28 -15.05
C SER A 52 -12.06 3.75 -13.63
N GLY A 53 -11.09 3.93 -12.73
CA GLY A 53 -11.08 3.29 -11.41
C GLY A 53 -10.75 1.78 -11.43
N ALA A 54 -10.52 1.18 -12.59
CA ALA A 54 -10.18 -0.26 -12.68
C ALA A 54 -8.73 -0.58 -12.23
N GLY A 55 -7.83 0.39 -12.37
CA GLY A 55 -6.41 0.27 -12.03
C GLY A 55 -6.06 1.01 -10.75
N HIS A 56 -5.39 0.31 -9.84
CA HIS A 56 -4.94 0.79 -8.54
C HIS A 56 -3.41 0.78 -8.49
N ILE A 57 -2.83 1.68 -7.70
CA ILE A 57 -1.40 1.73 -7.43
C ILE A 57 -1.16 1.02 -6.09
N ASP A 58 -0.86 -0.26 -6.18
CA ASP A 58 -0.76 -1.19 -5.05
C ASP A 58 0.67 -1.28 -4.51
N HIS A 59 0.78 -1.62 -3.22
CA HIS A 59 2.03 -1.88 -2.55
C HIS A 59 2.49 -3.33 -2.76
N LEU A 60 3.75 -3.52 -3.19
CA LEU A 60 4.35 -4.86 -3.21
C LEU A 60 4.46 -5.44 -1.79
N VAL A 61 5.01 -4.65 -0.86
CA VAL A 61 4.98 -4.92 0.57
C VAL A 61 3.92 -4.03 1.20
N ALA A 62 2.88 -4.64 1.78
CA ALA A 62 1.80 -3.90 2.42
C ALA A 62 2.29 -3.04 3.60
N HIS A 63 1.58 -1.96 3.87
CA HIS A 63 1.85 -1.09 5.01
C HIS A 63 1.83 -1.79 6.37
N SER A 64 0.89 -2.71 6.57
CA SER A 64 0.80 -3.54 7.79
C SER A 64 2.06 -4.38 8.02
N ARG A 65 2.88 -4.57 6.99
CA ARG A 65 4.13 -5.32 7.00
C ARG A 65 5.37 -4.44 6.83
N GLY A 66 5.21 -3.13 7.05
CA GLY A 66 6.30 -2.17 7.01
C GLY A 66 6.61 -1.55 5.64
N GLY A 67 5.90 -1.94 4.57
CA GLY A 67 6.20 -1.42 3.24
C GLY A 67 5.99 0.10 3.10
N SER A 68 6.86 0.73 2.31
CA SER A 68 6.94 2.18 2.13
C SER A 68 5.99 2.72 1.07
N ASN A 69 5.83 4.05 1.02
CA ASN A 69 5.16 4.79 -0.04
C ASN A 69 6.02 5.08 -1.26
N HIS A 70 7.30 4.75 -1.17
CA HIS A 70 8.24 4.91 -2.26
C HIS A 70 7.78 4.20 -3.54
N ILE A 71 8.05 4.83 -4.68
CA ILE A 71 7.63 4.36 -5.99
C ILE A 71 8.14 2.95 -6.32
N SER A 72 9.30 2.54 -5.82
CA SER A 72 9.83 1.17 -6.00
C SER A 72 9.01 0.09 -5.28
N ASN A 73 8.22 0.46 -4.28
CA ASN A 73 7.26 -0.43 -3.62
C ASN A 73 5.86 -0.34 -4.25
N ARG A 74 5.71 0.29 -5.42
CA ARG A 74 4.41 0.49 -6.08
C ARG A 74 4.33 -0.16 -7.44
N VAL A 75 3.20 -0.82 -7.70
CA VAL A 75 2.90 -1.40 -9.01
C VAL A 75 1.47 -1.10 -9.43
N LEU A 76 1.21 -1.20 -10.74
CA LEU A 76 -0.14 -1.11 -11.26
C LEU A 76 -0.85 -2.46 -11.03
N ALA A 77 -2.00 -2.46 -10.39
CA ALA A 77 -2.78 -3.65 -10.11
C ALA A 77 -4.25 -3.45 -10.49
N CYS A 78 -4.93 -4.53 -10.90
CA CYS A 78 -6.39 -4.51 -11.02
C CYS A 78 -7.04 -4.65 -9.64
N ARG A 79 -8.28 -4.17 -9.50
CA ARG A 79 -9.06 -4.27 -8.25
C ARG A 79 -9.12 -5.69 -7.67
N THR A 80 -9.25 -6.72 -8.50
CA THR A 80 -9.30 -8.12 -8.03
C THR A 80 -7.98 -8.57 -7.42
N CYS A 81 -6.84 -8.24 -8.04
CA CYS A 81 -5.54 -8.61 -7.49
C CYS A 81 -5.23 -7.84 -6.22
N ASP A 82 -5.44 -6.53 -6.23
CA ASP A 82 -5.15 -5.64 -5.10
C ASP A 82 -6.07 -5.91 -3.90
N SER A 83 -7.37 -5.66 -4.06
CA SER A 83 -8.30 -5.53 -2.93
C SER A 83 -9.05 -6.82 -2.58
N VAL A 84 -8.88 -7.91 -3.32
CA VAL A 84 -9.61 -9.18 -3.11
C VAL A 84 -8.66 -10.34 -2.86
N GLU A 85 -7.63 -10.51 -3.70
CA GLU A 85 -6.81 -11.73 -3.68
C GLU A 85 -5.46 -11.57 -2.96
N LYS A 86 -4.70 -10.49 -3.22
CA LYS A 86 -3.36 -10.30 -2.63
C LYS A 86 -3.45 -9.84 -1.19
N LEU A 87 -4.16 -8.73 -0.94
CA LEU A 87 -4.23 -8.09 0.37
C LEU A 87 -2.81 -7.85 0.94
N ASP A 88 -2.58 -8.20 2.20
CA ASP A 88 -1.28 -8.11 2.89
C ASP A 88 -0.35 -9.32 2.65
N SER A 89 -0.73 -10.24 1.77
CA SER A 89 0.10 -11.39 1.40
C SER A 89 1.39 -10.94 0.72
N ASP A 90 2.40 -11.79 0.85
CA ASP A 90 3.66 -11.67 0.13
C ASP A 90 3.41 -11.68 -1.39
N TRP A 91 3.88 -10.65 -2.09
CA TRP A 91 3.58 -10.48 -3.51
C TRP A 91 4.22 -11.56 -4.38
N GLN A 92 5.35 -12.14 -3.99
CA GLN A 92 6.01 -13.19 -4.77
C GLN A 92 5.22 -14.49 -4.68
N LYS A 93 4.78 -14.86 -3.47
CA LYS A 93 3.88 -16.01 -3.26
C LYS A 93 2.55 -15.81 -3.99
N PHE A 94 1.97 -14.61 -3.92
CA PHE A 94 0.77 -14.27 -4.65
C PHE A 94 0.96 -14.39 -6.17
N LEU A 95 2.07 -13.87 -6.71
CA LEU A 95 2.36 -13.91 -8.13
C LEU A 95 2.48 -15.35 -8.65
N VAL A 96 3.13 -16.24 -7.89
CA VAL A 96 3.20 -17.68 -8.18
C VAL A 96 1.80 -18.29 -8.24
N LYS A 97 0.96 -18.03 -7.23
CA LYS A 97 -0.44 -18.52 -7.20
C LYS A 97 -1.24 -17.98 -8.39
N LYS A 98 -1.06 -16.72 -8.76
CA LYS A 98 -1.83 -16.05 -9.81
C LYS A 98 -1.44 -16.48 -11.23
N ASN A 99 -0.22 -16.98 -11.41
CA ASN A 99 0.34 -17.30 -12.72
C ASN A 99 0.83 -18.76 -12.76
N PRO A 100 -0.06 -19.72 -13.06
CA PRO A 100 0.34 -21.13 -13.17
C PRO A 100 1.26 -21.40 -14.36
N ASP A 101 1.17 -20.60 -15.44
CA ASP A 101 2.10 -20.68 -16.57
C ASP A 101 3.47 -20.08 -16.18
N LYS A 102 4.53 -20.89 -16.32
CA LYS A 102 5.88 -20.51 -15.90
C LYS A 102 6.47 -19.35 -16.71
N LYS A 103 6.17 -19.27 -18.01
CA LYS A 103 6.69 -18.18 -18.87
C LYS A 103 6.07 -16.85 -18.47
N GLN A 104 4.77 -16.86 -18.24
CA GLN A 104 4.00 -15.71 -17.79
C GLN A 104 4.38 -15.26 -16.38
N LEU A 105 4.58 -16.20 -15.45
CA LEU A 105 5.13 -15.92 -14.12
C LEU A 105 6.50 -15.24 -14.22
N ALA A 106 7.43 -15.80 -14.98
CA ALA A 106 8.78 -15.24 -15.14
C ALA A 106 8.73 -13.84 -15.76
N ARG A 107 7.94 -13.65 -16.82
CA ARG A 107 7.76 -12.34 -17.48
C ARG A 107 7.28 -11.27 -16.49
N ARG A 108 6.24 -11.57 -15.71
CA ARG A 108 5.68 -10.62 -14.74
C ARG A 108 6.63 -10.36 -13.57
N ARG A 109 7.28 -11.39 -13.05
CA ARG A 109 8.29 -11.26 -11.99
C ARG A 109 9.42 -10.35 -12.43
N ASN A 110 10.02 -10.62 -13.59
CA ASN A 110 11.12 -9.83 -14.13
C ASN A 110 10.70 -8.37 -14.33
N ARG A 111 9.46 -8.12 -14.75
CA ARG A 111 8.95 -6.75 -14.91
C ARG A 111 8.85 -6.00 -13.58
N ILE A 112 8.32 -6.65 -12.54
CA ILE A 112 8.25 -6.08 -11.19
C ILE A 112 9.66 -5.84 -10.63
N GLU A 113 10.56 -6.80 -10.77
CA GLU A 113 11.93 -6.68 -10.28
C GLU A 113 12.71 -5.60 -11.02
N GLN A 114 12.52 -5.47 -12.34
CA GLN A 114 13.09 -4.38 -13.13
C GLN A 114 12.58 -3.02 -12.62
N TRP A 115 11.27 -2.89 -12.39
CA TRP A 115 10.70 -1.66 -11.83
C TRP A 115 11.32 -1.28 -10.48
N THR A 116 11.39 -2.24 -9.57
CA THR A 116 11.95 -2.04 -8.23
C THR A 116 13.43 -1.66 -8.32
N SER A 117 14.20 -2.34 -9.18
CA SER A 117 15.62 -2.06 -9.38
C SER A 117 15.88 -0.68 -9.97
N MET A 118 15.12 -0.28 -11.00
CA MET A 118 15.27 1.03 -11.65
C MET A 118 15.00 2.21 -10.73
N ASN A 119 14.12 2.04 -9.74
CA ASN A 119 13.74 3.10 -8.81
C ASN A 119 14.56 3.07 -7.51
N GLY A 120 15.39 2.04 -7.30
CA GLY A 120 16.24 1.93 -6.12
C GLY A 120 15.49 1.64 -4.81
N PRO A 121 16.24 1.54 -3.70
CA PRO A 121 15.64 1.29 -2.39
C PRO A 121 14.83 2.50 -1.92
N ALA A 122 13.79 2.23 -1.11
CA ALA A 122 13.08 3.30 -0.43
C ALA A 122 14.04 4.05 0.53
N PRO A 123 13.87 5.37 0.68
CA PRO A 123 14.57 6.12 1.72
C PRO A 123 14.30 5.50 3.10
N SER A 124 15.35 5.45 3.92
CA SER A 124 15.20 5.10 5.33
C SER A 124 14.66 6.31 6.10
N PHE A 125 13.74 6.05 7.03
CA PHE A 125 13.24 7.02 7.98
C PHE A 125 13.14 6.36 9.36
N ASP A 126 13.16 7.18 10.41
CA ASP A 126 13.08 6.70 11.79
C ASP A 126 11.69 6.11 12.08
N SER A 127 11.54 4.82 11.80
CA SER A 127 10.31 4.07 12.03
C SER A 127 9.95 3.99 13.50
N ASP A 128 10.95 4.03 14.39
CA ASP A 128 10.76 3.91 15.82
C ASP A 128 10.18 5.21 16.40
N LEU A 129 10.60 6.37 15.89
CA LEU A 129 9.96 7.63 16.20
C LEU A 129 8.49 7.64 15.77
N ILE A 130 8.18 7.22 14.54
CA ILE A 130 6.79 7.16 14.06
C ILE A 130 5.95 6.23 14.95
N LEU A 131 6.49 5.07 15.29
CA LEU A 131 5.80 4.09 16.13
C LEU A 131 5.55 4.62 17.54
N ARG A 132 6.55 5.29 18.15
CA ARG A 132 6.42 5.94 19.45
C ARG A 132 5.36 7.04 19.43
N GLU A 133 5.39 7.93 18.44
CA GLU A 133 4.40 9.01 18.32
C GLU A 133 3.00 8.47 18.04
N LYS A 134 2.87 7.43 17.21
CA LYS A 134 1.59 6.75 16.99
C LYS A 134 1.07 6.14 18.29
N SER A 135 1.91 5.42 19.04
CA SER A 135 1.51 4.81 20.31
C SER A 135 1.03 5.85 21.31
N ARG A 136 1.75 6.99 21.43
CA ARG A 136 1.36 8.11 22.28
C ARG A 136 -0.03 8.66 21.93
N LEU A 137 -0.31 8.83 20.64
CA LEU A 137 -1.62 9.32 20.17
C LEU A 137 -2.73 8.27 20.34
N ASP A 138 -2.44 7.00 20.10
CA ASP A 138 -3.40 5.91 20.32
C ASP A 138 -3.84 5.87 21.79
N SER A 139 -2.91 5.96 22.74
CA SER A 139 -3.21 6.04 24.17
C SER A 139 -4.02 7.28 24.54
N ALA A 140 -3.75 8.42 23.90
CA ALA A 140 -4.52 9.64 24.14
C ALA A 140 -5.97 9.51 23.64
N ILE A 141 -6.18 8.85 22.50
CA ILE A 141 -7.51 8.54 21.95
C ILE A 141 -8.25 7.60 22.89
N ASP A 142 -7.61 6.53 23.37
CA ASP A 142 -8.24 5.58 24.31
C ASP A 142 -8.67 6.27 25.60
N ALA A 143 -7.79 7.07 26.20
CA ALA A 143 -8.11 7.81 27.42
C ALA A 143 -9.27 8.79 27.21
N ALA A 144 -9.41 9.39 26.03
CA ALA A 144 -10.53 10.26 25.69
C ALA A 144 -11.85 9.48 25.54
N VAL A 145 -11.81 8.33 24.87
CA VAL A 145 -12.97 7.43 24.72
C VAL A 145 -13.45 6.96 26.10
N ASP A 146 -12.54 6.56 26.98
CA ASP A 146 -12.89 6.11 28.33
C ASP A 146 -13.57 7.22 29.15
N ARG A 147 -13.10 8.47 29.05
CA ARG A 147 -13.74 9.60 29.72
C ARG A 147 -15.16 9.87 29.21
N ILE A 148 -15.37 9.78 27.90
CA ILE A 148 -16.69 9.96 27.27
C ILE A 148 -17.64 8.81 27.65
N ASN A 149 -17.13 7.58 27.73
CA ASN A 149 -17.94 6.44 28.13
C ASN A 149 -18.40 6.56 29.59
N ARG A 150 -17.52 6.98 30.49
CA ARG A 150 -17.87 7.25 31.90
C ARG A 150 -18.84 8.42 32.09
N SER A 151 -18.95 9.34 31.14
CA SER A 151 -19.91 10.47 31.26
C SER A 151 -21.36 10.08 30.92
N LYS A 152 -21.60 8.81 30.57
CA LYS A 152 -22.94 8.26 30.31
C LYS A 152 -23.51 7.50 31.51
N GLU A 153 -22.71 7.33 32.55
CA GLU A 153 -23.10 6.79 33.87
C GLU A 153 -23.56 7.94 34.78
#